data_AF-D8RVR0-F1
#
_entry.id   AF-D8RVR0-F1
#
_cell.length_a   1.000
_cell.length_b   1.000
_cell.length_c   1.000
_cell.angle_alpha   90.00
_cell.angle_beta   90.00
_cell.angle_gamma   90.00
#
_symmetry.space_group_name_H-M   'P 1'
#
loop_
_entity.id
_entity.type
_entity.pdbx_description
1 polymer ?
#
loop_
_entity_poly.entity_id
_entity_poly.type
_entity_poly.pdbx_seq_one_letter_code
_entity_poly.pdbx_strand_id
1 'polypeptide(L)'
;ESARKVWQKYEQLTGRLSQDLAEQLRLILEPTLASRLQGDYKSGKRLNMKKIIPFVASEFRKDKIWLRRTKPNKRQYQVVVALDDSRSMSESH
;
A
#
# COMPACT_ATOMS: atom_id res chain seq x y z
N GLU A 1 -25.12 -2.25 -31.85
CA GLU A 1 -25.23 -1.12 -30.89
C GLU A 1 -23.89 -0.38 -30.89
N SER A 2 -23.84 0.96 -30.87
CA SER A 2 -22.54 1.66 -30.87
C SER A 2 -21.77 1.34 -29.59
N ALA A 3 -20.47 1.05 -29.67
CA ALA A 3 -19.61 0.71 -28.53
C ALA A 3 -19.76 1.70 -27.36
N ARG A 4 -19.99 2.98 -27.66
CA ARG A 4 -20.22 4.04 -26.68
C ARG A 4 -21.49 3.83 -25.84
N LYS A 5 -22.57 3.30 -26.44
CA LYS A 5 -23.81 2.99 -25.72
C LYS A 5 -23.62 1.82 -24.77
N VAL A 6 -22.91 0.78 -25.23
CA VAL A 6 -22.57 -0.40 -24.41
C VAL A 6 -21.69 0.00 -23.23
N TRP A 7 -20.69 0.86 -23.45
CA TRP A 7 -19.86 1.43 -22.39
C TRP A 7 -20.70 2.16 -21.33
N GLN A 8 -21.54 3.10 -21.74
CA GLN A 8 -22.38 3.88 -20.82
C GLN A 8 -23.34 2.99 -20.02
N LYS A 9 -23.90 1.96 -20.66
CA LYS A 9 -24.76 0.98 -19.98
C LYS A 9 -23.99 0.26 -18.87
N TYR A 10 -22.80 -0.27 -19.15
CA TYR A 10 -22.03 -0.98 -18.14
C TYR A 10 -21.50 -0.06 -17.05
N GLU A 11 -21.06 1.15 -17.40
CA GLU A 11 -20.65 2.18 -16.43
C GLU A 11 -21.76 2.49 -15.42
N GLN A 12 -23.00 2.65 -15.89
CA GLN A 12 -24.15 2.86 -15.01
C GLN A 12 -24.47 1.64 -14.16
N LEU A 13 -24.41 0.43 -14.74
CA LEU A 13 -24.68 -0.82 -14.02
C LEU A 13 -23.66 -1.11 -12.92
N THR A 14 -22.37 -0.81 -13.17
CA THR A 14 -21.29 -1.13 -12.22
C THR A 14 -20.86 0.06 -11.36
N GLY A 15 -21.37 1.26 -11.61
CA GLY A 15 -20.88 2.50 -11.00
C GLY A 15 -20.77 2.46 -9.47
N ARG A 16 -21.81 1.97 -8.79
CA ARG A 16 -21.79 1.81 -7.33
C ARG A 16 -20.71 0.82 -6.86
N LEU A 17 -20.63 -0.36 -7.48
CA LEU A 17 -19.65 -1.38 -7.12
C LEU A 17 -18.22 -0.90 -7.34
N SER A 18 -17.99 -0.14 -8.43
CA SER A 18 -16.69 0.47 -8.72
C SER A 18 -16.30 1.52 -7.68
N GLN A 19 -17.26 2.32 -7.19
CA GLN A 19 -17.03 3.30 -6.11
C GLN A 19 -16.71 2.61 -4.77
N ASP A 20 -17.51 1.61 -4.38
CA ASP A 20 -17.30 0.86 -3.14
C ASP A 20 -15.92 0.18 -3.13
N LEU A 21 -15.53 -0.44 -4.25
CA LEU A 21 -14.20 -1.04 -4.42
C LEU A 21 -13.08 0.01 -4.34
N ALA A 22 -13.27 1.19 -4.94
CA ALA A 22 -12.28 2.25 -4.91
C ALA A 22 -11.98 2.73 -3.49
N GLU A 23 -13.01 2.89 -2.64
CA GLU A 23 -12.82 3.28 -1.24
C GLU A 23 -12.19 2.16 -0.41
N GLN A 24 -12.56 0.89 -0.65
CA GLN A 24 -11.88 -0.25 -0.01
C GLN A 24 -10.39 -0.31 -0.39
N LEU A 25 -10.08 -0.16 -1.68
CA LEU A 25 -8.70 -0.13 -2.15
C LEU A 25 -7.96 1.09 -1.62
N ARG A 26 -8.60 2.25 -1.51
CA ARG A 26 -7.99 3.41 -0.88
C ARG A 26 -7.56 3.11 0.55
N LEU A 27 -8.44 2.55 1.39
CA LEU A 27 -8.10 2.21 2.77
C LEU A 27 -6.94 1.19 2.88
N ILE A 28 -6.84 0.27 1.93
CA ILE A 28 -5.81 -0.79 1.92
C ILE A 28 -4.48 -0.32 1.31
N LEU A 29 -4.56 0.44 0.22
CA LEU A 29 -3.42 0.87 -0.59
C LEU A 29 -2.85 2.20 -0.13
N GLU A 30 -3.64 3.03 0.56
CA GLU A 30 -3.12 4.19 1.24
C GLU A 30 -2.05 3.69 2.20
N PRO A 31 -0.79 4.12 2.02
CA PRO A 31 0.28 3.61 2.83
C PRO A 31 -0.06 3.96 4.26
N THR A 32 -0.22 2.95 5.13
CA THR A 32 -0.13 3.16 6.58
C THR A 32 1.15 3.97 6.79
N LEU A 33 0.96 5.27 7.11
CA LEU A 33 1.84 6.39 6.75
C LEU A 33 3.30 6.19 7.14
N ALA A 34 3.55 5.28 8.06
CA ALA A 34 4.86 4.92 8.53
C ALA A 34 4.91 3.48 9.05
N SER A 35 5.08 2.49 8.17
CA SER A 35 5.17 1.08 8.60
C SER A 35 6.60 0.59 8.83
N ARG A 36 7.62 1.25 8.27
CA ARG A 36 9.04 0.84 8.40
C ARG A 36 9.70 1.50 9.61
N LEU A 37 10.61 0.75 10.24
CA LEU A 37 11.41 1.24 11.35
C LEU A 37 12.47 2.26 10.89
N GLN A 38 12.56 3.37 11.60
CA GLN A 38 13.63 4.37 11.52
C GLN A 38 14.18 4.62 12.92
N GLY A 39 15.47 4.91 13.02
CA GLY A 39 16.16 5.10 14.29
C GLY A 39 16.22 6.54 14.78
N ASP A 40 17.12 6.75 15.74
CA ASP A 40 17.48 8.06 16.33
C ASP A 40 16.41 8.67 17.25
N TYR A 41 15.59 7.81 17.84
CA TYR A 41 14.63 8.20 18.85
C TYR A 41 15.16 7.89 20.25
N LYS A 42 14.77 8.72 21.23
CA LYS A 42 15.03 8.48 22.66
C LYS A 42 14.18 7.38 23.27
N SER A 43 13.09 6.99 22.61
CA SER A 43 12.21 5.89 23.02
C SER A 43 11.56 5.21 21.82
N GLY A 44 11.14 3.96 21.98
CA GLY A 44 10.48 3.17 20.94
C GLY A 44 10.18 1.74 21.41
N LYS A 45 9.58 0.92 20.54
CA LYS A 45 9.29 -0.49 20.85
C LYS A 45 10.43 -1.45 20.48
N ARG A 46 11.42 -0.98 19.71
CA ARG A 46 12.57 -1.78 19.26
C ARG A 46 13.86 -0.99 19.41
N LEU A 47 14.95 -1.69 19.72
CA LEU A 47 16.29 -1.12 19.84
C LEU A 47 17.06 -1.25 18.52
N ASN A 48 17.89 -0.25 18.22
CA ASN A 48 18.87 -0.34 17.14
C ASN A 48 20.11 -1.08 17.66
N MET A 49 20.24 -2.36 17.32
CA MET A 49 21.33 -3.22 17.81
C MET A 49 22.72 -2.67 17.53
N LYS A 50 22.91 -1.90 16.43
CA LYS A 50 24.20 -1.27 16.11
C LYS A 50 24.59 -0.13 17.08
N LYS A 51 23.63 0.44 17.79
CA LYS A 51 23.83 1.58 18.71
C LYS A 51 23.96 1.20 20.18
N ILE A 52 23.79 -0.08 20.52
CA ILE A 52 23.91 -0.57 21.91
C ILE A 52 25.33 -0.38 22.45
N ILE A 53 26.35 -0.78 21.68
CA ILE A 53 27.75 -0.67 22.11
C ILE A 53 28.15 0.79 22.39
N PRO A 54 27.93 1.77 21.47
CA PRO A 54 28.22 3.18 21.75
C PRO A 54 27.41 3.78 22.91
N PHE A 55 26.19 3.29 23.16
CA PHE A 55 25.34 3.77 24.25
C PHE A 55 25.91 3.37 25.62
N VAL A 56 26.24 2.09 25.78
CA VAL A 56 26.86 1.58 27.01
C VAL A 56 28.23 2.22 27.23
N ALA A 57 29.06 2.29 26.18
CA ALA A 57 30.38 2.94 26.25
C ALA A 57 30.33 4.44 26.55
N SER A 58 29.17 5.09 26.35
CA SER A 58 28.97 6.51 26.66
C SER A 58 28.41 6.76 28.07
N GLU A 59 28.34 5.74 28.94
CA GLU A 59 27.64 5.82 30.23
C GLU A 59 26.18 6.27 30.05
N PHE A 60 25.48 5.64 29.10
CA PHE A 60 24.07 5.91 28.82
C PHE A 60 23.76 7.33 28.28
N ARG A 61 24.77 8.13 27.91
CA ARG A 61 24.57 9.50 27.39
C ARG A 61 24.05 9.54 25.95
N LYS A 62 24.43 8.59 25.09
CA LYS A 62 23.97 8.49 23.69
C LYS A 62 22.61 7.78 23.58
N ASP A 63 21.57 8.38 24.17
CA ASP A 63 20.24 7.80 24.41
C ASP A 63 19.33 7.60 23.17
N LYS A 64 19.72 8.12 22.00
CA LYS A 64 18.99 7.96 20.72
C LYS A 64 19.22 6.58 20.08
N ILE A 65 18.87 5.52 20.80
CA ILE A 65 19.07 4.12 20.38
C ILE A 65 17.81 3.42 19.89
N TRP A 66 16.66 4.07 19.94
CA TRP A 66 15.38 3.43 19.67
C TRP A 66 14.94 3.58 18.21
N LEU A 67 14.21 2.58 17.74
CA LEU A 67 13.54 2.54 16.45
C LEU A 67 12.03 2.80 16.62
N ARG A 68 11.45 3.62 15.75
CA ARG A 68 10.00 3.83 15.62
C ARG A 68 9.55 3.54 14.20
N ARG A 69 8.29 3.13 14.04
CA ARG A 69 7.67 2.99 12.72
C ARG A 69 7.20 4.38 12.25
N THR A 70 8.14 5.14 11.71
CA THR A 70 7.95 6.54 11.25
C THR A 70 8.33 6.73 9.78
N LYS A 71 8.95 5.73 9.14
CA LYS A 71 9.37 5.81 7.74
C LYS A 71 8.23 5.42 6.80
N PRO A 72 7.82 6.31 5.86
CA PRO A 72 6.82 5.99 4.85
C PRO A 72 7.27 4.83 3.96
N ASN A 73 6.34 3.95 3.61
CA ASN A 73 6.58 2.85 2.69
C ASN A 73 5.91 3.18 1.36
N LYS A 74 6.67 3.70 0.39
CA LYS A 74 6.17 3.90 -0.98
C LYS A 74 6.04 2.53 -1.65
N ARG A 75 4.83 1.98 -1.72
CA ARG A 75 4.52 0.80 -2.53
C ARG A 75 3.99 1.29 -3.88
N GLN A 76 4.56 0.78 -4.97
CA GLN A 76 4.05 1.02 -6.33
C GLN A 76 3.29 -0.23 -6.76
N TYR A 77 2.05 -0.04 -7.20
CA TYR A 77 1.17 -1.13 -7.66
C TYR A 77 0.99 -1.01 -9.17
N GLN A 78 1.09 -2.13 -9.88
CA GLN A 78 0.79 -2.22 -11.32
C GLN A 78 -0.30 -3.27 -11.50
N VAL A 79 -1.41 -2.87 -12.12
CA VAL A 79 -2.54 -3.75 -12.43
C VAL A 79 -2.63 -3.85 -13.94
N VAL A 80 -2.62 -5.07 -14.47
CA VAL A 80 -2.76 -5.36 -15.90
C VAL A 80 -4.02 -6.17 -16.09
N VAL A 81 -4.91 -5.72 -16.98
CA VAL A 81 -6.12 -6.43 -17.38
C VAL A 81 -5.91 -6.96 -18.78
N ALA A 82 -5.94 -8.28 -18.93
CA ALA A 82 -5.91 -8.94 -20.23
C ALA A 82 -7.36 -9.19 -20.68
N LEU A 83 -7.65 -8.90 -21.95
CA LEU A 83 -8.94 -9.16 -22.58
C LEU A 83 -8.77 -10.33 -23.53
N ASP A 84 -9.60 -11.35 -23.37
CA ASP A 84 -9.69 -12.47 -24.32
C ASP A 84 -10.58 -12.05 -25.50
N ASP A 85 -10.05 -12.18 -26.72
CA ASP A 85 -10.73 -11.89 -27.99
C ASP A 85 -10.96 -13.15 -28.85
N SER A 86 -10.79 -14.33 -28.26
CA SER A 86 -10.98 -15.62 -28.94
C SER A 86 -12.45 -15.93 -29.24
N ARG A 87 -12.68 -16.91 -30.13
CA ARG A 87 -14.04 -17.31 -30.56
C ARG A 87 -14.92 -17.81 -29.42
N SER A 88 -14.36 -18.43 -28.39
CA SER A 88 -15.12 -18.92 -27.24
C SER A 88 -15.84 -17.81 -26.48
N MET A 89 -15.32 -16.58 -26.52
CA MET A 89 -15.97 -15.41 -25.92
C MET A 89 -17.27 -15.02 -26.63
N SER A 90 -17.45 -15.43 -27.89
CA SER A 90 -18.69 -15.21 -28.67
C SER A 90 -19.63 -16.40 -28.67
N GLU A 91 -19.15 -17.59 -28.33
CA GLU A 91 -19.88 -18.87 -28.43
C GLU A 91 -20.42 -19.36 -27.08
N SER A 92 -20.51 -18.48 -26.09
CA SER A 92 -21.06 -18.80 -24.77
C SER A 92 -22.60 -18.79 -24.83
N HIS A 93 -23.18 -20.00 -24.94
CA HIS A 93 -24.62 -20.29 -25.00
C HIS A 93 -25.32 -20.21 -23.62
#